data_AF-A0A382VM95-F1
#
_entry.id   AF-A0A382VM95-F1
#
_cell.length_a   1.000
_cell.length_b   1.000
_cell.length_c   1.000
_cell.angle_alpha   90.00
_cell.angle_beta   90.00
_cell.angle_gamma   90.00
#
_symmetry.space_group_name_H-M   'P 1'
#
loop_
_entity.id
_entity.type
_entity.pdbx_description
1 polymer ?
#
loop_
_entity_poly.entity_id
_entity_poly.type
_entity_poly.pdbx_seq_one_letter_code
_entity_poly.pdbx_strand_id
1 'polypeptide(L)'
;SCYQVPISDKQIGDQNTISTYNESFTAHIKKEKPRVNIKGAEISLLIQNPDIVTPTGIAVDSDDRIWVIENHTHVRQDDYPGPDVDRVLIFEGYLSSNPENKRVIEYATSFTNGMSLTLKDNGQVLIATRASIIQFTDLNNDFIADKRDTLIGLESEEKFSHNGMSGLVIGPDNKIYFQCGENFGSEYLMTGTDGRKILGEEREGGSIYRCNMDGSNLERIGTAIWNCFGMTFDPYGNLFSVENDPDSHPPCRLLHIVKGGNYGFEFNHGRDGLSPLTSWFGQI
;
A
#
# COMPACT_ATOMS: atom_id res chain seq x y z
N SER A 1 8.52 3.92 9.76
CA SER A 1 9.27 2.71 10.15
C SER A 1 8.42 1.90 11.11
N CYS A 2 7.75 0.89 10.58
CA CYS A 2 6.93 -0.04 11.37
C CYS A 2 7.84 -1.16 11.88
N TYR A 3 8.47 -0.93 13.03
CA TYR A 3 8.94 -2.06 13.86
C TYR A 3 7.81 -2.35 14.84
N GLN A 4 6.93 -3.29 14.50
CA GLN A 4 6.19 -4.03 15.52
C GLN A 4 7.09 -5.18 15.96
N VAL A 5 7.31 -5.27 17.27
CA VAL A 5 7.95 -6.42 17.90
C VAL A 5 7.02 -7.63 17.68
N PRO A 6 7.50 -8.79 17.20
CA PRO A 6 6.63 -9.94 16.98
C PRO A 6 6.08 -10.41 18.33
N ILE A 7 4.76 -10.41 18.50
CA ILE A 7 4.11 -11.23 19.52
C ILE A 7 4.01 -12.62 18.90
N SER A 8 4.77 -13.57 19.45
CA SER A 8 4.78 -14.94 18.95
C SER A 8 3.42 -15.60 19.17
N ASP A 9 2.71 -15.94 18.10
CA ASP A 9 1.65 -16.94 18.14
C ASP A 9 2.27 -18.30 18.41
N LYS A 10 2.24 -18.75 19.67
CA LYS A 10 2.54 -20.14 20.01
C LYS A 10 1.28 -20.98 19.88
N GLN A 11 1.35 -21.92 18.95
CA GLN A 11 0.48 -23.09 18.88
C GLN A 11 0.50 -23.91 20.19
N ILE A 12 -0.65 -24.54 20.40
CA ILE A 12 -1.02 -25.61 21.33
C ILE A 12 0.11 -26.62 21.59
N GLY A 13 0.40 -26.89 22.86
CA GLY A 13 1.26 -28.01 23.28
C GLY A 13 1.66 -27.98 24.75
N ASP A 14 1.03 -28.85 25.54
CA ASP A 14 1.37 -29.40 26.86
C ASP A 14 1.76 -28.52 28.06
N GLN A 15 1.06 -28.81 29.16
CA GLN A 15 1.28 -28.32 30.51
C GLN A 15 2.59 -28.85 31.13
N ASN A 16 3.11 -28.06 32.07
CA ASN A 16 4.21 -28.33 33.01
C ASN A 16 5.63 -28.04 32.52
N THR A 17 6.10 -26.81 32.77
CA THR A 17 7.28 -26.58 33.63
C THR A 17 7.42 -25.09 33.93
N ILE A 18 7.45 -24.77 35.22
CA ILE A 18 7.82 -23.45 35.76
C ILE A 18 9.34 -23.37 35.70
N SER A 19 9.90 -22.39 34.98
CA SER A 19 11.20 -21.83 35.35
C SER A 19 11.30 -20.36 34.95
N THR A 20 11.33 -19.53 35.99
CA THR A 20 11.75 -18.13 36.06
C THR A 20 12.96 -17.84 35.17
N TYR A 21 12.81 -17.02 34.12
CA TYR A 21 13.87 -16.15 33.60
C TYR A 21 13.27 -15.07 32.69
N ASN A 22 13.48 -13.81 33.09
CA ASN A 22 13.70 -12.59 32.29
C ASN A 22 12.78 -11.43 32.65
N GLU A 23 13.29 -10.71 33.65
CA GLU A 23 13.06 -9.31 33.94
C GLU A 23 13.11 -8.44 32.67
N SER A 24 12.10 -7.58 32.55
CA SER A 24 12.10 -6.24 31.96
C SER A 24 13.33 -5.83 31.13
N PHE A 25 13.21 -5.90 29.81
CA PHE A 25 13.95 -5.06 28.87
C PHE A 25 13.00 -4.05 28.21
N THR A 26 12.44 -3.13 29.00
CA THR A 26 11.90 -1.87 28.47
C THR A 26 13.06 -0.90 28.33
N ALA A 27 13.91 -1.13 27.32
CA ALA A 27 14.82 -0.10 26.85
C ALA A 27 13.95 1.01 26.25
N HIS A 28 13.77 2.10 26.99
CA HIS A 28 13.30 3.36 26.44
C HIS A 28 14.36 3.85 25.44
N ILE A 29 14.33 3.32 24.22
CA ILE A 29 15.07 3.86 23.10
C ILE A 29 14.58 5.30 22.96
N LYS A 30 15.44 6.25 23.34
CA LYS A 30 15.19 7.67 23.14
C LYS A 30 15.02 7.83 21.63
N LYS A 31 13.79 8.04 21.16
CA LYS A 31 13.50 8.23 19.73
C LYS A 31 14.32 9.43 19.27
N GLU A 32 15.42 9.17 18.57
CA GLU A 32 16.21 10.23 17.94
C GLU A 32 15.32 10.94 16.91
N LYS A 33 15.43 12.26 16.84
CA LYS A 33 14.75 13.00 15.78
C LYS A 33 15.32 12.54 14.43
N PRO A 34 14.48 12.35 13.40
CA PRO A 34 14.94 12.04 12.06
C PRO A 34 16.01 13.04 11.60
N ARG A 35 17.07 12.54 10.95
CA ARG A 35 18.16 13.36 10.40
C ARG A 35 18.22 13.20 8.88
N VAL A 36 18.52 14.29 8.19
CA VAL A 36 18.75 14.28 6.74
C VAL A 36 20.25 14.18 6.49
N ASN A 37 20.67 13.13 5.79
CA ASN A 37 22.08 12.91 5.42
C ASN A 37 22.44 13.50 4.05
N ILE A 38 21.50 14.21 3.42
CA ILE A 38 21.68 14.86 2.12
C ILE A 38 22.10 16.31 2.36
N LYS A 39 23.31 16.69 1.92
CA LYS A 39 23.81 18.05 2.07
C LYS A 39 22.88 19.04 1.35
N GLY A 40 22.46 20.09 2.06
CA GLY A 40 21.57 21.13 1.52
C GLY A 40 20.08 20.80 1.59
N ALA A 41 19.71 19.64 2.13
CA ALA A 41 18.32 19.29 2.40
C ALA A 41 17.99 19.45 3.89
N GLU A 42 16.73 19.78 4.18
CA GLU A 42 16.17 19.94 5.52
C GLU A 42 14.99 18.99 5.71
N ILE A 43 14.75 18.56 6.95
CA ILE A 43 13.51 17.87 7.33
C ILE A 43 12.74 18.74 8.32
N SER A 44 11.50 19.04 7.95
CA SER A 44 10.60 19.87 8.74
C SER A 44 9.34 19.10 9.06
N LEU A 45 8.89 19.21 10.31
CA LEU A 45 7.62 18.64 10.72
C LEU A 45 6.48 19.51 10.15
N LEU A 46 5.63 18.91 9.32
CA LEU A 46 4.46 19.59 8.78
C LEU A 46 3.22 19.32 9.64
N ILE A 47 2.91 18.03 9.87
CA ILE A 47 1.71 17.55 10.56
C ILE A 47 2.11 16.32 11.40
N GLN A 48 1.47 16.12 12.56
CA GLN A 48 1.65 14.93 13.39
C GLN A 48 0.34 14.55 14.07
N ASN A 49 0.30 13.34 14.64
CA ASN A 49 -0.76 12.94 15.57
C ASN A 49 -0.91 13.98 16.71
N PRO A 50 -2.15 14.40 17.07
CA PRO A 50 -3.44 13.82 16.69
C PRO A 50 -4.09 14.37 15.41
N ASP A 51 -3.44 15.32 14.71
CA ASP A 51 -4.04 15.99 13.53
C ASP A 51 -4.06 15.09 12.28
N ILE A 52 -3.30 14.00 12.30
CA ILE A 52 -3.35 12.92 11.31
C ILE A 52 -3.04 11.59 11.98
N VAL A 53 -3.73 10.52 11.58
CA VAL A 53 -3.53 9.17 12.09
C VAL A 53 -3.20 8.18 10.97
N THR A 54 -2.18 7.35 11.16
CA THR A 54 -1.77 6.25 10.25
C THR A 54 -1.80 6.63 8.76
N PRO A 55 -0.94 7.57 8.32
CA PRO A 55 -0.86 7.92 6.91
C PRO A 55 -0.29 6.74 6.10
N THR A 56 -1.02 6.27 5.08
CA THR A 56 -0.64 5.09 4.28
C THR A 56 -0.36 5.40 2.81
N GLY A 57 -0.81 6.54 2.29
CA GLY A 57 -0.52 6.99 0.93
C GLY A 57 -0.41 8.51 0.88
N ILE A 58 0.44 9.03 -0.01
CA ILE A 58 0.69 10.47 -0.15
C ILE A 58 0.90 10.82 -1.62
N ALA A 59 0.41 11.98 -2.04
CA ALA A 59 0.77 12.63 -3.30
C ALA A 59 0.80 14.15 -3.11
N VAL A 60 1.43 14.85 -4.05
CA VAL A 60 1.45 16.31 -4.11
C VAL A 60 0.97 16.72 -5.49
N ASP A 61 0.02 17.65 -5.55
CA ASP A 61 -0.47 18.19 -6.83
C ASP A 61 0.33 19.40 -7.32
N SER A 62 -0.04 19.93 -8.48
CA SER A 62 0.65 21.06 -9.11
C SER A 62 0.56 22.38 -8.35
N ASP A 63 -0.34 22.48 -7.36
CA ASP A 63 -0.54 23.67 -6.53
C ASP A 63 0.06 23.50 -5.12
N ASP A 64 1.01 22.56 -4.97
CA ASP A 64 1.70 22.23 -3.72
C ASP A 64 0.78 21.76 -2.58
N ARG A 65 -0.39 21.21 -2.91
CA ARG A 65 -1.29 20.62 -1.92
C ARG A 65 -0.92 19.16 -1.69
N ILE A 66 -0.88 18.76 -0.42
CA ILE A 66 -0.50 17.41 -0.02
C ILE A 66 -1.78 16.59 0.17
N TRP A 67 -1.93 15.53 -0.61
CA TRP A 67 -3.03 14.59 -0.53
C TRP A 67 -2.56 13.38 0.27
N VAL A 68 -3.32 12.97 1.29
CA VAL A 68 -2.93 11.87 2.18
C VAL A 68 -4.11 10.96 2.46
N ILE A 69 -3.90 9.64 2.40
CA ILE A 69 -4.84 8.69 3.00
C ILE A 69 -4.61 8.67 4.50
N GLU A 70 -5.65 8.98 5.27
CA GLU A 70 -5.73 8.72 6.71
C GLU A 70 -6.44 7.38 6.95
N ASN A 71 -5.68 6.37 7.41
CA ASN A 71 -6.19 5.01 7.54
C ASN A 71 -6.61 4.70 8.99
N HIS A 72 -7.91 4.50 9.22
CA HIS A 72 -8.48 4.15 10.53
C HIS A 72 -8.77 2.67 10.68
N THR A 73 -8.73 1.92 9.59
CA THR A 73 -9.27 0.57 9.50
C THR A 73 -8.20 -0.53 9.52
N HIS A 74 -6.92 -0.16 9.39
CA HIS A 74 -5.80 -1.10 9.39
C HIS A 74 -5.55 -1.70 10.78
N VAL A 75 -5.92 -2.98 10.95
CA VAL A 75 -5.64 -3.79 12.16
C VAL A 75 -6.00 -3.02 13.45
N ARG A 76 -7.21 -2.44 13.46
CA ARG A 76 -7.71 -1.64 14.59
C ARG A 76 -7.94 -2.53 15.81
N GLN A 77 -7.69 -1.97 16.99
CA GLN A 77 -8.12 -2.55 18.26
C GLN A 77 -9.62 -2.27 18.48
N ASP A 78 -10.29 -3.10 19.29
CA ASP A 78 -11.74 -3.00 19.55
C ASP A 78 -12.13 -1.65 20.18
N ASP A 79 -11.23 -1.03 20.95
CA ASP A 79 -11.44 0.25 21.64
C ASP A 79 -10.90 1.47 20.87
N TYR A 80 -10.46 1.28 19.61
CA TYR A 80 -9.93 2.36 18.80
C TYR A 80 -11.00 3.45 18.55
N PRO A 81 -10.76 4.72 18.96
CA PRO A 81 -11.78 5.77 18.97
C PRO A 81 -12.01 6.44 17.60
N GLY A 82 -11.26 6.07 16.56
CA GLY A 82 -11.40 6.62 15.22
C GLY A 82 -12.61 6.04 14.45
N PRO A 83 -12.96 6.67 13.31
CA PRO A 83 -14.05 6.20 12.44
C PRO A 83 -13.87 4.75 11.98
N ASP A 84 -14.95 4.16 11.47
CA ASP A 84 -14.98 2.83 10.85
C ASP A 84 -14.62 2.84 9.35
N VAL A 85 -14.28 4.02 8.83
CA VAL A 85 -13.87 4.26 7.45
C VAL A 85 -12.58 5.07 7.39
N ASP A 86 -11.84 4.88 6.31
CA ASP A 86 -10.67 5.66 5.94
C ASP A 86 -11.07 6.92 5.17
N ARG A 87 -10.13 7.87 5.10
CA ARG A 87 -10.35 9.19 4.51
C ARG A 87 -9.20 9.61 3.61
N VAL A 88 -9.48 10.49 2.65
CA VAL A 88 -8.48 11.27 1.92
C VAL A 88 -8.56 12.71 2.41
N LEU A 89 -7.43 13.21 2.91
CA LEU A 89 -7.27 14.58 3.36
C LEU A 89 -6.40 15.35 2.36
N ILE A 90 -6.75 16.63 2.14
CA ILE A 90 -5.91 17.60 1.43
C ILE A 90 -5.39 18.61 2.44
N PHE A 91 -4.08 18.76 2.50
CA PHE A 91 -3.39 19.76 3.29
C PHE A 91 -2.89 20.87 2.35
N GLU A 92 -3.62 21.97 2.32
CA GLU A 92 -3.32 23.14 1.50
C GLU A 92 -2.52 24.17 2.29
N GLY A 93 -1.53 24.80 1.65
CA GLY A 93 -0.71 25.85 2.28
C GLY A 93 0.34 25.33 3.26
N TYR A 94 0.46 24.00 3.46
CA TYR A 94 1.42 23.43 4.41
C TYR A 94 2.88 23.51 3.95
N LEU A 95 3.12 23.62 2.64
CA LEU A 95 4.45 23.86 2.06
C LEU A 95 4.76 25.37 1.91
N SER A 96 3.78 26.24 2.17
CA SER A 96 3.97 27.69 2.11
C SER A 96 4.66 28.22 3.36
N SER A 97 5.47 29.27 3.19
CA SER A 97 6.03 30.04 4.31
C SER A 97 5.00 30.93 5.01
N ASN A 98 3.80 31.11 4.44
CA ASN A 98 2.73 31.92 5.04
C ASN A 98 1.76 31.04 5.86
N PRO A 99 1.77 31.13 7.20
CA PRO A 99 0.94 30.27 8.05
C PRO A 99 -0.57 30.50 7.94
N GLU A 100 -1.00 31.66 7.43
CA GLU A 100 -2.42 32.06 7.36
C GLU A 100 -3.22 31.28 6.29
N ASN A 101 -2.55 30.58 5.37
CA ASN A 101 -3.19 29.87 4.26
C ASN A 101 -3.36 28.35 4.52
N LYS A 102 -3.16 27.87 5.76
CA LYS A 102 -3.26 26.45 6.07
C LYS A 102 -4.71 26.01 6.20
N ARG A 103 -5.10 25.02 5.38
CA ARG A 103 -6.42 24.42 5.40
C ARG A 103 -6.32 22.90 5.27
N VAL A 104 -7.16 22.19 6.02
CA VAL A 104 -7.36 20.74 5.89
C VAL A 104 -8.75 20.51 5.32
N ILE A 105 -8.84 19.73 4.24
CA ILE A 105 -10.09 19.39 3.56
C ILE A 105 -10.24 17.88 3.58
N GLU A 106 -11.39 17.36 4.06
CA GLU A 106 -11.75 15.96 3.89
C GLU A 106 -12.34 15.79 2.48
N TYR A 107 -11.50 15.38 1.54
CA TYR A 107 -11.88 15.27 0.13
C TYR A 107 -12.77 14.06 -0.15
N ALA A 108 -12.46 12.91 0.44
CA ALA A 108 -13.22 11.68 0.26
C ALA A 108 -13.18 10.79 1.51
N THR A 109 -14.21 9.96 1.66
CA THR A 109 -14.38 9.01 2.77
C THR A 109 -15.18 7.78 2.28
N SER A 110 -15.65 6.93 3.19
CA SER A 110 -16.48 5.75 2.88
C SER A 110 -15.75 4.64 2.10
N PHE A 111 -14.47 4.44 2.40
CA PHE A 111 -13.70 3.28 1.97
C PHE A 111 -12.91 2.72 3.17
N THR A 112 -12.35 1.52 3.05
CA THR A 112 -11.55 0.88 4.11
C THR A 112 -10.29 0.27 3.51
N ASN A 113 -9.30 0.02 4.35
CA ASN A 113 -8.00 -0.55 3.99
C ASN A 113 -7.29 0.21 2.85
N GLY A 114 -7.32 1.54 2.85
CA GLY A 114 -6.60 2.36 1.86
C GLY A 114 -5.09 2.26 2.02
N MET A 115 -4.40 1.76 0.99
CA MET A 115 -2.97 1.42 1.01
C MET A 115 -2.11 2.33 0.13
N SER A 116 -2.65 2.91 -0.93
CA SER A 116 -1.89 3.81 -1.83
C SER A 116 -2.84 4.75 -2.55
N LEU A 117 -2.36 5.94 -2.93
CA LEU A 117 -3.11 6.88 -3.76
C LEU A 117 -2.24 7.42 -4.89
N THR A 118 -2.88 7.78 -6.00
CA THR A 118 -2.27 8.59 -7.06
C THR A 118 -3.29 9.57 -7.61
N LEU A 119 -2.83 10.73 -8.02
CA LEU A 119 -3.68 11.77 -8.59
C LEU A 119 -3.85 11.56 -10.10
N LYS A 120 -5.06 11.82 -10.59
CA LYS A 120 -5.40 12.00 -12.00
C LYS A 120 -5.59 13.49 -12.28
N ASP A 121 -5.73 13.85 -13.56
CA ASP A 121 -6.03 15.22 -13.95
C ASP A 121 -7.36 15.71 -13.33
N ASN A 122 -7.47 17.01 -13.10
CA ASN A 122 -8.70 17.71 -12.68
C ASN A 122 -9.30 17.23 -11.34
N GLY A 123 -8.47 17.07 -10.30
CA GLY A 123 -8.97 16.80 -8.94
C GLY A 123 -9.57 15.40 -8.77
N GLN A 124 -9.27 14.46 -9.67
CA GLN A 124 -9.59 13.05 -9.53
C GLN A 124 -8.48 12.34 -8.76
N VAL A 125 -8.84 11.43 -7.86
CA VAL A 125 -7.88 10.59 -7.13
C VAL A 125 -8.22 9.12 -7.31
N LEU A 126 -7.19 8.33 -7.56
CA LEU A 126 -7.28 6.88 -7.50
C LEU A 126 -6.75 6.41 -6.14
N ILE A 127 -7.45 5.46 -5.55
CA ILE A 127 -7.09 4.83 -4.27
C ILE A 127 -7.03 3.32 -4.49
N ALA A 128 -5.90 2.71 -4.12
CA ALA A 128 -5.81 1.29 -3.93
C ALA A 128 -6.21 0.98 -2.49
N THR A 129 -7.26 0.19 -2.33
CA THR A 129 -7.59 -0.48 -1.08
C THR A 129 -7.21 -1.94 -1.18
N ARG A 130 -7.31 -2.69 -0.07
CA ARG A 130 -7.22 -4.16 -0.12
C ARG A 130 -8.01 -4.73 -1.31
N ALA A 131 -9.29 -4.37 -1.44
CA ALA A 131 -10.25 -5.08 -2.29
C ALA A 131 -10.70 -4.29 -3.53
N SER A 132 -10.24 -3.05 -3.73
CA SER A 132 -10.62 -2.27 -4.91
C SER A 132 -9.55 -1.26 -5.36
N ILE A 133 -9.50 -0.98 -6.65
CA ILE A 133 -9.03 0.33 -7.16
C ILE A 133 -10.26 1.22 -7.33
N ILE A 134 -10.33 2.28 -6.54
CA ILE A 134 -11.45 3.22 -6.49
C ILE A 134 -11.02 4.54 -7.11
N GLN A 135 -11.87 5.15 -7.94
CA GLN A 135 -11.74 6.53 -8.37
C GLN A 135 -12.75 7.40 -7.61
N PHE A 136 -12.25 8.48 -7.02
CA PHE A 136 -13.08 9.60 -6.58
C PHE A 136 -12.95 10.75 -7.56
N THR A 137 -14.04 11.50 -7.76
CA THR A 137 -14.09 12.63 -8.70
C THR A 137 -14.87 13.78 -8.08
N ASP A 138 -14.24 14.94 -8.05
CA ASP A 138 -14.86 16.24 -7.80
C ASP A 138 -15.39 16.78 -9.14
N LEU A 139 -16.69 17.10 -9.20
CA LEU A 139 -17.37 17.59 -10.39
C LEU A 139 -17.60 19.10 -10.36
N ASN A 140 -17.34 19.77 -9.22
CA ASN A 140 -17.70 21.16 -9.00
C ASN A 140 -16.49 22.05 -8.59
N ASN A 141 -15.31 21.45 -8.38
CA ASN A 141 -14.05 22.06 -7.96
C ASN A 141 -14.06 22.65 -6.53
N ASP A 142 -14.83 22.09 -5.61
CA ASP A 142 -14.83 22.47 -4.19
C ASP A 142 -13.89 21.62 -3.32
N PHE A 143 -13.17 20.67 -3.93
CA PHE A 143 -12.32 19.68 -3.28
C PHE A 143 -13.06 18.69 -2.38
N ILE A 144 -14.29 18.36 -2.76
CA ILE A 144 -15.08 17.28 -2.19
C ILE A 144 -15.48 16.33 -3.33
N ALA A 145 -15.27 15.04 -3.13
CA ALA A 145 -15.62 14.05 -4.13
C ALA A 145 -17.15 13.89 -4.26
N ASP A 146 -17.69 14.21 -5.43
CA ASP A 146 -19.11 14.03 -5.78
C ASP A 146 -19.42 12.60 -6.27
N LYS A 147 -18.42 11.91 -6.82
CA LYS A 147 -18.59 10.59 -7.43
C LYS A 147 -17.53 9.60 -6.96
N ARG A 148 -17.95 8.35 -6.79
CA ARG A 148 -17.11 7.19 -6.47
C ARG A 148 -17.37 6.05 -7.46
N ASP A 149 -16.35 5.64 -8.19
CA ASP A 149 -16.39 4.49 -9.11
C ASP A 149 -15.39 3.42 -8.67
N THR A 150 -15.80 2.15 -8.65
CA THR A 150 -14.87 1.03 -8.52
C THR A 150 -14.36 0.66 -9.92
N LEU A 151 -13.08 0.88 -10.18
CA LEU A 151 -12.46 0.56 -11.47
C LEU A 151 -12.04 -0.91 -11.54
N ILE A 152 -11.51 -1.43 -10.43
CA ILE A 152 -11.08 -2.82 -10.31
C ILE A 152 -11.63 -3.36 -8.98
N GLY A 153 -12.25 -4.53 -9.02
CA GLY A 153 -12.69 -5.28 -7.83
C GLY A 153 -11.88 -6.55 -7.62
N LEU A 154 -11.60 -6.89 -6.36
CA LEU A 154 -10.96 -8.14 -5.93
C LEU A 154 -11.94 -8.93 -5.05
N GLU A 155 -12.31 -10.13 -5.50
CA GLU A 155 -13.08 -11.09 -4.71
C GLU A 155 -12.13 -12.15 -4.15
N SER A 156 -12.08 -12.32 -2.84
CA SER A 156 -11.31 -13.37 -2.16
C SER A 156 -11.89 -13.65 -0.77
N GLU A 157 -11.64 -14.85 -0.24
CA GLU A 157 -11.99 -15.21 1.14
C GLU A 157 -11.14 -14.43 2.16
N GLU A 158 -9.92 -14.04 1.74
CA GLU A 158 -8.96 -13.35 2.58
C GLU A 158 -9.27 -11.87 2.77
N LYS A 159 -9.12 -11.40 4.01
CA LYS A 159 -9.51 -10.04 4.43
C LYS A 159 -8.39 -9.21 5.03
N PHE A 160 -7.17 -9.74 5.07
CA PHE A 160 -6.05 -9.03 5.68
C PHE A 160 -5.71 -7.77 4.88
N SER A 161 -5.51 -6.67 5.59
CA SER A 161 -5.64 -5.32 5.04
C SER A 161 -4.62 -5.00 3.94
N HIS A 162 -3.43 -5.61 3.97
CA HIS A 162 -2.28 -5.16 3.20
C HIS A 162 -1.59 -6.26 2.37
N ASN A 163 -2.21 -7.43 2.20
CA ASN A 163 -1.83 -8.42 1.19
C ASN A 163 -2.82 -8.47 0.01
N GLY A 164 -3.40 -7.31 -0.30
CA GLY A 164 -4.35 -7.09 -1.39
C GLY A 164 -3.79 -6.09 -2.38
N MET A 165 -4.60 -5.16 -2.88
CA MET A 165 -4.10 -4.15 -3.80
C MET A 165 -3.38 -2.99 -3.12
N SER A 166 -2.23 -2.61 -3.69
CA SER A 166 -1.39 -1.47 -3.29
C SER A 166 -0.42 -1.10 -4.42
N GLY A 167 0.55 -0.21 -4.16
CA GLY A 167 1.58 0.13 -5.13
C GLY A 167 0.98 0.76 -6.38
N LEU A 168 0.18 1.81 -6.23
CA LEU A 168 -0.63 2.37 -7.31
C LEU A 168 0.09 3.53 -8.02
N VAL A 169 0.18 3.48 -9.35
CA VAL A 169 0.78 4.56 -10.16
C VAL A 169 0.13 4.66 -11.54
N ILE A 170 0.13 5.87 -12.12
CA ILE A 170 -0.25 6.10 -13.52
C ILE A 170 1.04 6.15 -14.34
N GLY A 171 1.10 5.33 -15.39
CA GLY A 171 2.24 5.30 -16.31
C GLY A 171 2.18 6.37 -17.40
N PRO A 172 3.31 6.64 -18.07
CA PRO A 172 3.39 7.60 -19.17
C PRO A 172 2.56 7.19 -20.40
N ASP A 173 2.10 5.95 -20.46
CA ASP A 173 1.19 5.43 -21.48
C ASP A 173 -0.30 5.62 -21.14
N ASN A 174 -0.62 6.45 -20.14
CA ASN A 174 -1.98 6.69 -19.64
C ASN A 174 -2.69 5.39 -19.27
N LYS A 175 -2.00 4.57 -18.47
CA LYS A 175 -2.54 3.34 -17.88
C LYS A 175 -2.30 3.32 -16.38
N ILE A 176 -3.18 2.62 -15.67
CA ILE A 176 -3.09 2.43 -14.23
C ILE A 176 -2.30 1.15 -13.99
N TYR A 177 -1.29 1.21 -13.12
CA TYR A 177 -0.48 0.09 -12.67
C TYR A 177 -0.66 -0.08 -11.17
N PHE A 178 -0.84 -1.32 -10.74
CA PHE A 178 -1.03 -1.66 -9.32
C PHE A 178 -0.63 -3.12 -9.10
N GLN A 179 -0.42 -3.51 -7.85
CA GLN A 179 -0.18 -4.91 -7.50
C GLN A 179 -1.39 -5.53 -6.81
N CYS A 180 -1.43 -6.85 -6.74
CA CYS A 180 -2.15 -7.60 -5.71
C CYS A 180 -1.13 -8.48 -4.99
N GLY A 181 -1.11 -8.40 -3.67
CA GLY A 181 -0.21 -9.16 -2.82
C GLY A 181 -0.41 -10.66 -2.87
N GLU A 182 0.44 -11.38 -2.13
CA GLU A 182 0.45 -12.85 -2.04
C GLU A 182 -0.86 -13.49 -1.56
N ASN A 183 -1.77 -12.71 -0.99
CA ASN A 183 -3.13 -13.12 -0.65
C ASN A 183 -3.22 -14.43 0.17
N PHE A 184 -2.25 -14.69 1.07
CA PHE A 184 -2.12 -15.97 1.79
C PHE A 184 -2.10 -17.22 0.90
N GLY A 185 -1.74 -17.07 -0.37
CA GLY A 185 -1.83 -18.12 -1.37
C GLY A 185 -3.27 -18.56 -1.65
N SER A 186 -4.28 -17.84 -1.19
CA SER A 186 -5.67 -18.15 -1.48
C SER A 186 -6.05 -17.64 -2.88
N GLU A 187 -6.97 -18.33 -3.54
CA GLU A 187 -7.52 -17.88 -4.81
C GLU A 187 -8.17 -16.50 -4.68
N TYR A 188 -8.11 -15.74 -5.76
CA TYR A 188 -8.81 -14.47 -5.87
C TYR A 188 -9.24 -14.19 -7.31
N LEU A 189 -10.31 -13.40 -7.46
CA LEU A 189 -10.80 -12.99 -8.76
C LEU A 189 -10.72 -11.48 -8.90
N MET A 190 -9.92 -11.02 -9.85
CA MET A 190 -9.81 -9.61 -10.21
C MET A 190 -10.77 -9.31 -11.37
N THR A 191 -11.59 -8.27 -11.25
CA THR A 191 -12.57 -7.87 -12.29
C THR A 191 -12.39 -6.40 -12.68
N GLY A 192 -12.25 -6.13 -13.98
CA GLY A 192 -12.25 -4.78 -14.56
C GLY A 192 -13.64 -4.28 -14.95
N THR A 193 -13.76 -3.00 -15.29
CA THR A 193 -15.05 -2.35 -15.62
C THR A 193 -15.71 -2.87 -16.89
N ASP A 194 -14.94 -3.43 -17.81
CA ASP A 194 -15.42 -4.09 -19.03
C ASP A 194 -15.86 -5.55 -18.80
N GLY A 195 -15.86 -6.00 -17.55
CA GLY A 195 -16.20 -7.37 -17.17
C GLY A 195 -15.06 -8.38 -17.40
N ARG A 196 -13.88 -7.93 -17.82
CA ARG A 196 -12.70 -8.79 -17.94
C ARG A 196 -12.29 -9.29 -16.56
N LYS A 197 -12.04 -10.59 -16.46
CA LYS A 197 -11.70 -11.29 -15.22
C LYS A 197 -10.33 -11.94 -15.32
N ILE A 198 -9.54 -11.86 -14.25
CA ILE A 198 -8.28 -12.60 -14.09
C ILE A 198 -8.36 -13.35 -12.76
N LEU A 199 -8.19 -14.67 -12.83
CA LEU A 199 -8.06 -15.53 -11.66
C LEU A 199 -6.61 -15.50 -11.17
N GLY A 200 -6.43 -15.25 -9.88
CA GLY A 200 -5.23 -15.63 -9.16
C GLY A 200 -5.39 -17.03 -8.59
N GLU A 201 -4.53 -17.94 -9.02
CA GLU A 201 -4.59 -19.34 -8.65
C GLU A 201 -4.08 -19.58 -7.22
N GLU A 202 -4.55 -20.66 -6.61
CA GLU A 202 -4.08 -21.06 -5.28
C GLU A 202 -2.55 -21.18 -5.30
N ARG A 203 -1.91 -20.53 -4.33
CA ARG A 203 -0.46 -20.55 -4.07
C ARG A 203 0.42 -19.94 -5.18
N GLU A 204 -0.17 -19.19 -6.11
CA GLU A 204 0.58 -18.49 -7.17
C GLU A 204 1.46 -17.34 -6.62
N GLY A 205 1.14 -16.84 -5.42
CA GLY A 205 1.74 -15.63 -4.85
C GLY A 205 1.08 -14.35 -5.39
N GLY A 206 1.81 -13.23 -5.28
CA GLY A 206 1.33 -11.92 -5.72
C GLY A 206 1.62 -11.64 -7.20
N SER A 207 0.90 -10.67 -7.74
CA SER A 207 0.96 -10.29 -9.16
C SER A 207 0.90 -8.78 -9.37
N ILE A 208 1.44 -8.32 -10.49
CA ILE A 208 1.38 -6.93 -10.94
C ILE A 208 0.41 -6.83 -12.10
N TYR A 209 -0.43 -5.81 -12.07
CA TYR A 209 -1.52 -5.59 -13.02
C TYR A 209 -1.40 -4.23 -13.69
N ARG A 210 -2.06 -4.12 -14.85
CA ARG A 210 -2.26 -2.89 -15.59
C ARG A 210 -3.66 -2.84 -16.18
N CYS A 211 -4.28 -1.67 -16.23
CA CYS A 211 -5.53 -1.44 -16.96
C CYS A 211 -5.56 -0.05 -17.61
N ASN A 212 -6.57 0.21 -18.45
CA ASN A 212 -6.88 1.55 -18.95
C ASN A 212 -7.33 2.48 -17.82
N MET A 213 -7.34 3.79 -18.06
CA MET A 213 -7.72 4.82 -17.07
C MET A 213 -9.16 4.72 -16.55
N ASP A 214 -10.01 3.95 -17.21
CA ASP A 214 -11.40 3.65 -16.86
C ASP A 214 -11.58 2.25 -16.24
N GLY A 215 -10.49 1.52 -15.97
CA GLY A 215 -10.51 0.17 -15.42
C GLY A 215 -10.71 -0.95 -16.45
N SER A 216 -10.90 -0.64 -17.73
CA SER A 216 -11.06 -1.64 -18.79
C SER A 216 -9.71 -2.25 -19.21
N ASN A 217 -9.76 -3.36 -19.96
CA ASN A 217 -8.59 -4.06 -20.49
C ASN A 217 -7.55 -4.40 -19.40
N LEU A 218 -8.03 -5.01 -18.32
CA LEU A 218 -7.19 -5.50 -17.23
C LEU A 218 -6.22 -6.59 -17.71
N GLU A 219 -4.94 -6.40 -17.46
CA GLU A 219 -3.84 -7.31 -17.82
C GLU A 219 -3.00 -7.64 -16.59
N ARG A 220 -2.64 -8.92 -16.41
CA ARG A 220 -1.54 -9.31 -15.53
C ARG A 220 -0.23 -9.10 -16.29
N ILE A 221 0.71 -8.36 -15.72
CA ILE A 221 1.98 -7.99 -16.35
C ILE A 221 3.21 -8.56 -15.63
N GLY A 222 3.05 -9.09 -14.42
CA GLY A 222 4.11 -9.79 -13.71
C GLY A 222 3.55 -10.66 -12.59
N THR A 223 4.32 -11.66 -12.16
CA THR A 223 3.96 -12.65 -11.14
C THR A 223 5.07 -12.86 -10.14
N ALA A 224 4.81 -13.67 -9.11
CA ALA A 224 5.81 -14.14 -8.17
C ALA A 224 6.48 -12.99 -7.40
N ILE A 225 5.64 -12.04 -6.96
CA ILE A 225 5.98 -11.05 -5.95
C ILE A 225 5.28 -11.41 -4.63
N TRP A 226 5.79 -10.89 -3.52
CA TRP A 226 5.11 -10.94 -2.23
C TRP A 226 4.14 -9.78 -2.09
N ASN A 227 4.63 -8.57 -1.79
CA ASN A 227 3.80 -7.38 -1.54
C ASN A 227 4.52 -6.11 -1.95
N CYS A 228 4.10 -5.49 -3.07
CA CYS A 228 4.64 -4.20 -3.48
C CYS A 228 3.85 -3.02 -2.89
N PHE A 229 4.51 -2.06 -2.23
CA PHE A 229 3.82 -0.89 -1.66
C PHE A 229 4.09 0.42 -2.40
N GLY A 230 5.20 0.52 -3.13
CA GLY A 230 5.54 1.69 -3.92
C GLY A 230 5.89 1.31 -5.34
N MET A 231 5.35 2.04 -6.32
CA MET A 231 5.72 1.92 -7.72
C MET A 231 5.98 3.29 -8.32
N THR A 232 6.93 3.39 -9.24
CA THR A 232 7.22 4.64 -9.94
C THR A 232 7.82 4.36 -11.32
N PHE A 233 7.63 5.29 -12.24
CA PHE A 233 8.28 5.27 -13.53
C PHE A 233 9.51 6.16 -13.52
N ASP A 234 10.60 5.68 -14.14
CA ASP A 234 11.71 6.56 -14.48
C ASP A 234 11.37 7.41 -15.73
N PRO A 235 12.19 8.43 -16.06
CA PRO A 235 11.98 9.27 -17.25
C PRO A 235 12.05 8.53 -18.59
N TYR A 236 12.53 7.29 -18.63
CA TYR A 236 12.61 6.47 -19.83
C TYR A 236 11.41 5.52 -19.97
N GLY A 237 10.47 5.55 -19.02
CA GLY A 237 9.27 4.72 -19.03
C GLY A 237 9.48 3.33 -18.43
N ASN A 238 10.57 3.10 -17.70
CA ASN A 238 10.77 1.85 -16.96
C ASN A 238 10.01 1.90 -15.64
N LEU A 239 9.21 0.87 -15.37
CA LEU A 239 8.47 0.73 -14.11
C LEU A 239 9.37 0.10 -13.05
N PHE A 240 9.51 0.76 -11.90
CA PHE A 240 10.17 0.21 -10.73
C PHE A 240 9.18 0.00 -9.59
N SER A 241 9.39 -1.05 -8.82
CA SER A 241 8.60 -1.37 -7.63
C SER A 241 9.49 -1.66 -6.44
N VAL A 242 9.06 -1.23 -5.24
CA VAL A 242 9.63 -1.67 -3.97
C VAL A 242 8.74 -2.71 -3.34
N GLU A 243 9.30 -3.89 -3.16
CA GLU A 243 8.62 -5.07 -2.63
C GLU A 243 9.02 -5.29 -1.17
N ASN A 244 8.02 -5.51 -0.32
CA ASN A 244 8.24 -6.02 1.01
C ASN A 244 8.40 -7.54 0.93
N ASP A 245 9.50 -7.99 1.52
CA ASP A 245 9.96 -9.36 1.51
C ASP A 245 9.36 -10.13 2.68
N PRO A 246 9.55 -11.46 2.68
CA PRO A 246 9.23 -12.25 3.84
C PRO A 246 9.79 -11.75 5.15
N ASP A 247 9.01 -11.93 6.21
CA ASP A 247 9.44 -11.67 7.60
C ASP A 247 10.76 -12.36 7.97
N SER A 248 11.20 -13.37 7.20
CA SER A 248 12.40 -14.17 7.44
C SER A 248 13.58 -13.92 6.48
N HIS A 249 13.45 -13.07 5.45
CA HIS A 249 14.54 -12.84 4.47
C HIS A 249 14.67 -11.37 4.01
N PRO A 250 15.24 -10.47 4.84
CA PRO A 250 15.66 -9.16 4.36
C PRO A 250 16.86 -9.28 3.40
N PRO A 251 17.06 -8.33 2.46
CA PRO A 251 16.40 -7.03 2.39
C PRO A 251 15.35 -6.91 1.28
N CYS A 252 14.27 -6.17 1.57
CA CYS A 252 13.26 -5.70 0.61
C CYS A 252 13.86 -5.40 -0.77
N ARG A 253 13.18 -5.85 -1.84
CA ARG A 253 13.69 -5.75 -3.20
C ARG A 253 13.27 -4.46 -3.90
N LEU A 254 14.20 -3.93 -4.71
CA LEU A 254 13.90 -2.99 -5.80
C LEU A 254 13.81 -3.79 -7.10
N LEU A 255 12.62 -3.84 -7.69
CA LEU A 255 12.36 -4.59 -8.91
C LEU A 255 12.23 -3.63 -10.11
N HIS A 256 12.86 -3.99 -11.22
CA HIS A 256 12.53 -3.42 -12.53
C HIS A 256 11.45 -4.29 -13.17
N ILE A 257 10.25 -3.72 -13.32
CA ILE A 257 9.08 -4.45 -13.76
C ILE A 257 9.03 -4.51 -15.29
N VAL A 258 9.19 -5.72 -15.82
CA VAL A 258 9.08 -6.03 -17.26
C VAL A 258 7.82 -6.86 -17.49
N LYS A 259 7.09 -6.55 -18.56
CA LYS A 259 5.88 -7.31 -18.93
C LYS A 259 6.21 -8.79 -19.15
N GLY A 260 5.50 -9.66 -18.45
CA GLY A 260 5.72 -11.11 -18.44
C GLY A 260 6.78 -11.58 -17.44
N GLY A 261 7.33 -10.68 -16.62
CA GLY A 261 8.35 -11.03 -15.62
C GLY A 261 7.80 -11.91 -14.49
N ASN A 262 8.60 -12.88 -14.08
CA ASN A 262 8.42 -13.67 -12.87
C ASN A 262 9.53 -13.28 -11.88
N TYR A 263 9.16 -12.79 -10.69
CA TYR A 263 10.09 -12.28 -9.68
C TYR A 263 10.43 -13.32 -8.59
N GLY A 264 10.01 -14.57 -8.79
CA GLY A 264 10.51 -15.77 -8.12
C GLY A 264 10.03 -16.06 -6.69
N PHE A 265 9.14 -15.25 -6.12
CA PHE A 265 8.38 -15.65 -4.92
C PHE A 265 7.32 -16.70 -5.28
N GLU A 266 7.32 -17.84 -4.59
CA GLU A 266 6.39 -18.94 -4.82
C GLU A 266 5.75 -19.35 -3.49
N PHE A 267 4.45 -19.07 -3.31
CA PHE A 267 3.77 -19.38 -2.05
C PHE A 267 3.69 -20.89 -1.79
N ASN A 268 3.70 -21.69 -2.86
CA ASN A 268 3.80 -23.15 -2.81
C ASN A 268 4.97 -23.67 -1.97
N HIS A 269 6.03 -22.89 -1.84
CA HIS A 269 7.24 -23.26 -1.13
C HIS A 269 7.29 -22.75 0.31
N GLY A 270 6.19 -22.19 0.80
CA GLY A 270 6.06 -21.67 2.15
C GLY A 270 6.01 -20.15 2.15
N ARG A 271 5.12 -19.62 3.00
CA ARG A 271 4.97 -18.17 3.14
C ARG A 271 6.25 -17.51 3.60
N ASP A 272 7.15 -18.15 4.34
CA ASP A 272 8.37 -17.50 4.86
C ASP A 272 9.46 -17.19 3.81
N GLY A 273 9.30 -17.67 2.57
CA GLY A 273 10.28 -17.47 1.50
C GLY A 273 11.65 -18.12 1.72
N LEU A 274 11.77 -19.06 2.68
CA LEU A 274 13.05 -19.68 3.05
C LEU A 274 13.40 -20.93 2.22
N SER A 275 12.47 -21.40 1.40
CA SER A 275 12.71 -22.58 0.58
C SER A 275 13.85 -22.36 -0.41
N PRO A 276 14.77 -23.34 -0.57
CA PRO A 276 15.81 -23.27 -1.59
C PRO A 276 15.26 -23.32 -3.03
N LEU A 277 13.97 -23.62 -3.20
CA LEU A 277 13.28 -23.60 -4.50
C LEU A 277 12.66 -22.24 -4.83
N THR A 278 12.59 -21.33 -3.85
CA THR A 278 12.18 -19.94 -4.07
C THR A 278 13.37 -19.18 -4.62
N SER A 279 13.27 -18.69 -5.85
CA SER A 279 14.36 -17.93 -6.47
C SER A 279 14.23 -16.44 -6.17
N TRP A 280 15.10 -15.93 -5.31
CA TRP A 280 15.10 -14.51 -4.94
C TRP A 280 15.54 -13.54 -6.06
N PHE A 281 16.30 -14.05 -7.03
CA PHE A 281 16.91 -13.26 -8.11
C PHE A 281 16.26 -13.53 -9.49
N GLY A 282 15.10 -14.18 -9.54
CA GLY A 282 14.44 -14.57 -10.79
C GLY A 282 15.26 -15.52 -11.67
N GLN A 283 16.12 -16.35 -11.07
CA GLN A 283 16.89 -17.40 -11.72
C GLN A 283 16.12 -18.72 -11.61
N ILE A 284 15.61 -19.20 -12.74
CA ILE A 284 15.17 -20.60 -12.89
C ILE A 284 16.19 -21.32 -13.77
#